data_AF-A0A3G9J5L9-F1
#
_entry.id   AF-A0A3G9J5L9-F1
#
_cell.length_a   1.000
_cell.length_b   1.000
_cell.length_c   1.000
_cell.angle_alpha   90.00
_cell.angle_beta   90.00
_cell.angle_gamma   90.00
#
_symmetry.space_group_name_H-M   'P 1'
#
loop_
_entity.id
_entity.type
_entity.pdbx_description
1 polymer ?
#
loop_
_entity_poly.entity_id
_entity_poly.type
_entity_poly.pdbx_seq_one_letter_code
_entity_poly.pdbx_strand_id
1 'polypeptide(L)' 'MSVVGDSVIDMTHIDCDSCTVRGLACHDCVVTALLGPPPELVLGMDEERALKVLADGGLLPPLRLVTRVAEVTVENVS' A
#
# COMPACT_ATOMS: atom_id res chain seq x y z
N MET A 1 36.96 19.01 8.93
CA MET A 1 35.70 19.63 8.47
C MET A 1 34.67 18.52 8.53
N SER A 2 34.10 18.29 9.73
CA SER A 2 32.86 18.93 10.21
C SER A 2 31.67 18.43 9.43
N VAL A 3 31.10 17.31 9.88
CA VAL A 3 29.94 17.21 10.81
C VAL A 3 28.67 17.76 10.18
N VAL A 4 27.64 16.91 10.11
CA VAL A 4 26.51 16.99 11.03
C VAL A 4 25.69 15.70 10.93
N GLY A 5 25.52 15.02 12.07
CA GLY A 5 24.33 14.21 12.29
C GLY A 5 23.18 15.16 12.65
N ASP A 6 21.99 14.90 12.10
CA ASP A 6 20.72 15.24 12.73
C ASP A 6 19.58 14.49 12.03
N SER A 7 18.70 13.86 12.81
CA SER A 7 17.47 13.15 12.38
C SER A 7 17.60 11.77 11.72
N VAL A 8 18.22 10.79 12.38
CA VAL A 8 17.54 9.48 12.42
C VAL A 8 16.34 9.66 13.35
N ILE A 9 15.24 10.11 12.76
CA ILE A 9 13.91 9.99 13.39
C ILE A 9 13.84 8.52 13.76
N ASP A 10 13.73 8.23 15.06
CA ASP A 10 13.68 6.87 15.59
C ASP A 10 12.61 6.09 14.81
N MET A 11 13.08 5.35 13.81
CA MET A 11 12.23 4.78 12.77
C MET A 11 11.70 3.49 13.35
N THR A 12 10.51 3.57 13.93
CA THR A 12 9.80 2.41 14.48
C THR A 12 9.51 1.42 13.36
N HIS A 13 10.32 0.36 13.28
CA HIS A 13 10.16 -0.70 12.32
C HIS A 13 9.16 -1.74 12.85
N ILE A 14 7.96 -1.79 12.25
CA ILE A 14 6.92 -2.75 12.61
C ILE A 14 6.98 -3.92 11.64
N ASP A 15 7.49 -5.04 12.14
CA ASP A 15 7.60 -6.28 11.36
C ASP A 15 6.34 -7.13 11.52
N CYS A 16 5.42 -7.01 10.56
CA CYS A 16 4.22 -7.85 10.50
C CYS A 16 4.53 -9.33 10.26
N ASP A 17 5.72 -9.71 9.78
CA ASP A 17 6.08 -11.09 9.46
C ASP A 17 6.55 -11.91 10.66
N SER A 18 7.23 -11.28 11.63
CA SER A 18 7.58 -11.93 12.91
C SER A 18 6.58 -11.63 14.05
N CYS A 19 5.54 -10.82 13.79
CA CYS A 19 4.54 -10.46 14.77
C CYS A 19 3.76 -11.69 15.27
N THR A 20 4.05 -12.12 16.50
CA THR A 20 3.44 -13.31 17.14
C THR A 20 1.92 -13.19 17.30
N VAL A 21 1.38 -11.97 17.22
CA VAL A 21 -0.06 -11.68 17.33
C VAL A 21 -0.69 -11.23 16.01
N ARG A 22 -0.02 -11.42 14.86
CA ARG A 22 -0.57 -11.08 13.54
C ARG A 22 -1.91 -11.79 13.32
N GLY A 23 -2.88 -11.07 12.75
CA GLY A 23 -4.26 -11.53 12.53
C GLY A 23 -5.10 -11.48 13.81
N LEU A 24 -4.58 -12.03 14.92
CA LEU A 24 -5.27 -12.11 16.20
C LEU A 24 -5.49 -10.73 16.84
N ALA A 25 -4.48 -9.85 16.80
CA ALA A 25 -4.52 -8.51 17.39
C ALA A 25 -4.33 -7.38 16.37
N CYS A 26 -4.32 -7.68 15.06
CA CYS A 26 -4.10 -6.66 14.02
C CYS A 26 -5.17 -5.56 14.04
N HIS A 27 -6.39 -5.86 14.46
CA HIS A 27 -7.48 -4.88 14.59
C HIS A 27 -7.22 -3.80 15.65
N ASP A 28 -6.30 -4.06 16.59
CA ASP A 28 -5.87 -3.12 17.65
C ASP A 28 -4.40 -2.71 17.48
N CYS A 29 -3.80 -2.96 16.31
CA CYS A 29 -2.43 -2.57 16.00
C CYS A 29 -2.36 -1.13 15.47
N VAL A 30 -1.34 -0.37 15.89
CA VAL A 30 -1.08 1.01 15.42
C VAL A 30 -0.95 1.10 13.89
N VAL A 31 -0.47 0.05 13.23
CA VAL A 31 -0.40 -0.02 11.76
C VAL A 31 -1.79 0.04 11.14
N THR A 32 -2.74 -0.71 11.67
CA THR A 32 -4.14 -0.71 11.20
C THR A 32 -4.85 0.58 11.56
N ALA A 33 -4.49 1.22 12.68
CA ALA A 33 -4.99 2.56 13.01
C ALA A 33 -4.49 3.62 12.01
N LEU A 34 -3.27 3.50 11.48
CA LEU A 34 -2.66 4.47 10.56
C LEU A 34 -2.95 4.19 9.08
N LEU A 35 -3.00 2.92 8.67
CA LEU A 35 -3.10 2.50 7.27
C LEU A 35 -4.42 1.80 6.94
N GLY A 36 -5.26 1.54 7.94
CA GLY A 36 -6.43 0.68 7.81
C GLY A 36 -6.09 -0.80 7.90
N PRO A 37 -7.10 -1.68 8.03
CA PRO A 37 -6.88 -3.13 8.04
C PRO A 37 -6.27 -3.57 6.70
N PRO A 38 -5.43 -4.62 6.69
CA PRO A 38 -4.95 -5.19 5.43
C PRO A 38 -6.17 -5.58 4.57
N PRO A 39 -6.28 -5.11 3.32
CA PRO A 39 -7.46 -5.37 2.52
C PRO A 39 -7.44 -6.83 2.05
N GLU A 40 -8.34 -7.68 2.54
CA GLU A 40 -8.61 -8.97 1.90
C GLU A 40 -9.40 -8.75 0.62
N LEU A 41 -8.71 -8.38 -0.46
CA LEU A 41 -9.29 -8.22 -1.79
C LEU A 41 -8.33 -8.75 -2.85
N VAL A 42 -8.38 -10.07 -3.05
CA VAL A 42 -7.85 -10.71 -4.25
C VAL A 42 -8.98 -10.84 -5.24
N LEU A 43 -8.82 -10.23 -6.40
CA LEU A 43 -9.72 -10.41 -7.54
C LEU A 43 -9.02 -11.36 -8.51
N GLY A 44 -9.64 -12.49 -8.82
CA GLY A 44 -9.21 -13.33 -9.93
C GLY A 44 -9.66 -12.75 -11.27
N MET A 45 -9.30 -13.44 -12.35
CA MET A 45 -9.58 -12.97 -13.71
C MET A 45 -11.09 -12.84 -13.98
N ASP A 46 -11.89 -13.70 -13.37
CA ASP A 46 -13.34 -13.65 -13.50
C ASP A 46 -13.91 -12.48 -12.70
N GLU A 47 -13.40 -12.22 -11.49
CA GLU A 47 -13.77 -11.04 -10.73
C GLU A 47 -13.34 -9.74 -11.44
N GLU A 48 -12.13 -9.68 -11.99
CA GLU A 48 -11.64 -8.54 -12.77
C GLU A 48 -12.49 -8.31 -14.03
N ARG A 49 -12.82 -9.39 -14.75
CA ARG A 49 -13.65 -9.31 -15.95
C ARG A 49 -15.08 -8.87 -15.62
N ALA A 50 -15.65 -9.40 -14.55
CA ALA A 50 -16.95 -8.97 -14.06
C ALA A 50 -16.90 -7.47 -13.71
N LEU A 51 -15.85 -7.04 -13.00
CA LEU A 51 -15.64 -5.65 -12.63
C LEU A 51 -15.55 -4.76 -13.88
N LYS A 52 -14.88 -5.24 -14.94
CA LYS A 52 -14.74 -4.52 -16.21
C LYS A 52 -16.06 -4.39 -16.96
N VAL A 53 -16.86 -5.45 -17.06
CA VAL A 53 -18.18 -5.40 -17.72
C VAL A 53 -19.08 -4.37 -17.04
N LEU A 54 -19.07 -4.35 -15.70
CA LEU A 54 -19.82 -3.36 -14.93
C LEU A 54 -19.32 -1.94 -15.20
N ALA A 55 -18.00 -1.74 -15.28
CA ALA A 55 -17.42 -0.44 -15.61
C ALA A 55 -17.80 0.03 -17.03
N ASP A 56 -17.71 -0.86 -18.03
CA ASP A 56 -18.03 -0.54 -19.43
C ASP A 56 -19.52 -0.23 -19.63
N GLY A 57 -20.40 -0.86 -18.85
CA GLY A 57 -21.83 -0.54 -18.79
C GLY A 57 -22.17 0.74 -18.01
N GLY A 58 -21.18 1.42 -17.44
CA GLY A 58 -21.36 2.66 -16.67
C GLY A 58 -21.79 2.47 -15.21
N LEU A 59 -21.74 1.24 -14.68
CA LEU A 59 -22.16 0.90 -13.31
C LEU A 59 -21.04 1.00 -12.27
N LEU A 60 -19.78 1.02 -12.71
CA LEU A 60 -18.62 1.34 -11.87
C LEU A 60 -17.86 2.52 -12.49
N PRO A 61 -17.19 3.35 -11.68
CA PRO A 61 -16.18 4.25 -12.20
C PRO A 61 -15.17 3.46 -13.06
N PRO A 62 -14.58 4.09 -14.09
CA PRO A 62 -13.58 3.42 -14.90
C PRO A 62 -12.53 2.77 -14.00
N LEU A 63 -12.27 1.49 -14.23
CA LEU A 63 -11.35 0.74 -13.39
C LEU A 63 -9.96 1.33 -13.49
N ARG A 64 -9.56 2.04 -12.43
CA ARG A 64 -8.22 2.58 -12.22
C ARG A 64 -7.38 1.53 -11.53
N LEU A 65 -7.36 0.33 -12.10
CA LEU A 65 -6.41 -0.70 -11.75
C LEU A 65 -5.04 -0.17 -12.15
N VAL A 66 -4.42 0.55 -11.23
CA VAL A 66 -3.06 1.05 -11.41
C VAL A 66 -2.13 -0.13 -11.23
N THR A 67 -1.76 -0.71 -12.37
CA THR A 67 -0.56 -1.53 -12.42
C THR A 67 0.58 -0.67 -11.92
N ARG A 68 1.26 -1.12 -10.87
CA ARG A 68 2.41 -0.39 -10.33
C ARG A 68 3.51 -0.37 -11.40
N VAL A 69 3.69 0.78 -12.07
CA VAL A 69 4.76 0.99 -13.07
C VAL A 69 6.06 1.31 -12.33
N ALA A 70 7.20 0.74 -12.75
CA ALA A 70 8.51 0.94 -12.10
C ALA A 70 9.01 2.40 -12.27
N GLU A 71 9.62 2.93 -11.21
CA GLU A 71 9.83 4.37 -10.91
C GLU A 71 10.74 5.16 -11.88
N VAL A 72 10.52 6.48 -11.98
CA VAL A 72 11.11 7.45 -12.93
C VAL A 72 12.24 8.28 -12.28
N THR A 73 13.43 8.37 -12.90
CA THR A 73 14.55 9.21 -12.41
C THR A 73 14.44 10.65 -12.93
N VAL A 74 14.33 11.60 -12.01
CA VAL A 74 14.27 13.04 -12.32
C VAL A 74 15.65 13.65 -12.04
N GLU A 75 16.37 14.07 -13.08
CA GLU A 75 17.62 14.82 -12.92
C GLU A 75 17.33 16.33 -12.95
N ASN A 76 17.29 16.98 -11.77
CA ASN A 76 17.32 18.43 -11.69
C ASN A 76 18.77 18.92 -11.51
N VAL A 77 19.27 19.55 -12.57
CA VAL A 77 20.55 20.25 -12.69
C VAL A 77 20.35 21.70 -12.22
N SER A 78 21.06 22.10 -11.17
CA SER A 78 21.24 23.52 -10.79
C SER A 78 22.29 24.19 -11.66
#